data_AF-A0A7R9XMK2-F1
#
_entry.id   AF-A0A7R9XMK2-F1
#
_cell.length_a   1.000
_cell.length_b   1.000
_cell.length_c   1.000
_cell.angle_alpha   90.00
_cell.angle_beta   90.00
_cell.angle_gamma   90.00
#
_symmetry.space_group_name_H-M   'P 1'
#
loop_
_entity.id
_entity.type
_entity.pdbx_description
1 polymer ?
#
loop_
_entity_poly.entity_id
_entity_poly.type
_entity_poly.pdbx_seq_one_letter_code
_entity_poly.pdbx_strand_id
1 'polypeptide(L)'
;VVGGIERVFELGRVFRNEGTSTRHNPEFTSVECYQAFADYGDMMELTESMVLSCASALGAGDTLEYQGTSISLAAPFRRVSMNDLVIEATGIDFLGGGENGGAMKHAQAVSAALACEKCEAFRGLIEGCPTTGHVL
;
A
#
# COMPACT_ATOMS: atom_id res chain seq x y z
N VAL A 1 -17.98 4.13 16.90
CA VAL A 1 -18.09 2.82 17.60
C VAL A 1 -18.28 2.95 19.12
N VAL A 2 -17.32 3.47 19.90
CA VAL A 2 -17.42 3.51 21.40
C VAL A 2 -18.65 4.27 21.91
N GLY A 3 -19.11 5.31 21.21
CA GLY A 3 -20.38 6.01 21.50
C GLY A 3 -21.65 5.26 21.08
N GLY A 4 -21.58 3.97 20.77
CA GLY A 4 -22.71 3.11 20.40
C GLY A 4 -23.09 3.09 18.92
N ILE A 5 -22.52 3.96 18.08
CA ILE A 5 -22.75 3.93 16.63
C ILE A 5 -21.80 2.94 15.98
N GLU A 6 -22.34 1.84 15.47
CA GLU A 6 -21.59 0.66 15.02
C GLU A 6 -20.88 0.85 13.68
N ARG A 7 -21.45 1.60 12.74
CA ARG A 7 -20.87 1.87 11.43
C ARG A 7 -20.86 3.36 11.19
N VAL A 8 -19.68 3.93 10.99
CA VAL A 8 -19.49 5.37 10.77
C VAL A 8 -18.47 5.58 9.67
N PHE A 9 -18.65 6.65 8.90
CA PHE A 9 -17.64 7.12 7.98
C PHE A 9 -17.60 8.65 7.99
N GLU A 10 -16.48 9.20 7.57
CA GLU A 10 -16.27 10.63 7.35
C GLU A 10 -15.59 10.83 6.00
N LEU A 11 -16.12 11.73 5.19
CA LEU A 11 -15.47 12.25 3.99
C LEU A 11 -15.10 13.70 4.26
N GLY A 12 -13.81 13.96 4.48
CA GLY A 12 -13.36 15.23 5.04
C GLY A 12 -12.05 15.72 4.44
N ARG A 13 -11.66 16.94 4.81
CA ARG A 13 -10.35 17.50 4.46
C ARG A 13 -9.35 17.18 5.56
N VAL A 14 -8.25 16.55 5.18
CA VAL A 14 -7.10 16.30 6.06
C VAL A 14 -6.00 17.28 5.69
N PHE A 15 -5.39 17.88 6.71
CA PHE A 15 -4.29 18.83 6.56
C PHE A 15 -3.00 18.20 7.09
N ARG A 16 -1.95 18.19 6.27
CA ARG A 16 -0.62 17.73 6.68
C ARG A 16 0.40 18.78 6.33
N ASN A 17 1.22 19.17 7.31
CA ASN A 17 2.29 20.14 7.13
C ASN A 17 3.52 19.45 6.51
N GLU A 18 3.37 19.00 5.26
CA GLU A 18 4.35 18.23 4.49
C GLU A 18 4.63 18.93 3.14
N GLY A 19 5.71 18.55 2.46
CA GLY A 19 6.07 19.13 1.16
C GLY A 19 5.11 18.73 0.03
N THR A 20 4.89 19.64 -0.92
CA THR A 20 4.06 19.37 -2.10
C THR A 20 4.82 18.53 -3.14
N SER A 21 4.13 17.58 -3.77
CA SER A 21 4.65 16.79 -4.90
C SER A 21 3.50 16.38 -5.82
N THR A 22 3.79 15.60 -6.87
CA THR A 22 2.75 15.06 -7.77
C THR A 22 1.70 14.19 -7.07
N ARG A 23 1.97 13.72 -5.84
CA ARG A 23 1.06 12.88 -5.04
C ARG A 23 0.74 13.45 -3.66
N HIS A 24 1.36 14.57 -3.28
CA HIS A 24 1.22 15.14 -1.95
C HIS A 24 0.74 16.57 -2.07
N ASN A 25 -0.42 16.85 -1.50
CA ASN A 25 -0.94 18.19 -1.33
C ASN A 25 -1.15 18.44 0.17
N PRO A 26 -0.77 19.63 0.71
CA PRO A 26 -0.93 19.92 2.14
C PRO A 26 -2.36 19.82 2.67
N GLU A 27 -3.34 19.86 1.77
CA GLU A 27 -4.73 19.54 2.04
C GLU A 27 -5.25 18.50 1.03
N PHE A 28 -5.88 17.43 1.49
CA PHE A 28 -6.47 16.43 0.60
C PHE A 28 -7.75 15.85 1.19
N THR A 29 -8.60 15.32 0.31
CA THR A 29 -9.84 14.66 0.73
C THR A 29 -9.56 13.20 1.05
N SER A 30 -9.98 12.76 2.22
CA SER A 30 -9.89 11.36 2.66
C SER A 30 -11.25 10.84 3.07
N VAL A 31 -11.44 9.53 2.90
CA VAL A 31 -12.54 8.80 3.53
C VAL A 31 -11.98 7.94 4.67
N GLU A 32 -12.50 8.13 5.87
CA GLU A 32 -12.22 7.27 7.01
C GLU A 32 -13.50 6.53 7.39
N CYS A 33 -13.42 5.22 7.61
CA CYS A 33 -14.57 4.40 7.97
C CYS A 33 -14.22 3.42 9.09
N TYR A 34 -15.19 3.21 9.99
CA TYR A 34 -15.08 2.32 11.13
C TYR A 34 -16.33 1.46 11.24
N GLN A 35 -16.13 0.16 11.47
CA GLN A 35 -17.19 -0.83 11.66
C GLN A 35 -16.92 -1.63 12.94
N ALA A 36 -17.92 -1.71 13.83
CA ALA A 36 -17.89 -2.56 15.01
C ALA A 36 -17.96 -4.04 14.62
N PHE A 37 -17.32 -4.90 15.40
CA PHE A 37 -17.28 -6.36 15.19
C PHE A 37 -16.71 -6.81 13.85
N ALA A 38 -15.93 -5.94 13.20
CA ALA A 38 -15.19 -6.22 11.99
C ALA A 38 -13.69 -6.29 12.27
N ASP A 39 -12.98 -7.07 11.47
CA ASP A 39 -11.52 -7.09 11.42
C ASP A 39 -11.00 -6.50 10.09
N TYR A 40 -9.70 -6.60 9.86
CA TYR A 40 -9.09 -6.04 8.66
C TYR A 40 -9.51 -6.77 7.37
N GLY A 41 -9.97 -8.03 7.46
CA GLY A 41 -10.50 -8.79 6.32
C GLY A 41 -11.82 -8.20 5.84
N ASP A 42 -12.72 -7.85 6.76
CA ASP A 42 -13.96 -7.12 6.43
C ASP A 42 -13.63 -5.77 5.77
N MET A 43 -12.59 -5.07 6.26
CA MET A 43 -12.18 -3.78 5.69
C MET A 43 -11.54 -3.93 4.30
N MET A 44 -10.85 -5.04 4.02
CA MET A 44 -10.37 -5.36 2.66
C MET A 44 -11.55 -5.52 1.70
N GLU A 45 -12.56 -6.31 2.08
CA GLU A 45 -13.76 -6.53 1.26
C GLU A 45 -14.56 -5.24 1.05
N LEU A 46 -14.72 -4.42 2.11
CA LEU A 46 -15.36 -3.11 2.02
C LEU A 46 -14.62 -2.20 1.03
N THR A 47 -13.29 -2.18 1.07
CA THR A 47 -12.46 -1.36 0.19
C THR A 47 -12.59 -1.79 -1.27
N GLU A 48 -12.48 -3.09 -1.54
CA GLU A 48 -12.67 -3.66 -2.89
C GLU A 48 -14.05 -3.31 -3.46
N SER A 49 -15.10 -3.53 -2.66
CA SER A 49 -16.48 -3.21 -3.03
C SER A 49 -16.70 -1.72 -3.30
N MET A 50 -16.11 -0.84 -2.49
CA MET A 50 -16.21 0.61 -2.67
C MET A 50 -15.56 1.05 -3.99
N VAL A 51 -14.35 0.57 -4.30
CA VAL A 51 -13.65 0.90 -5.55
C VAL A 51 -14.43 0.41 -6.77
N LEU A 52 -14.91 -0.84 -6.74
CA LEU A 52 -15.73 -1.42 -7.80
C LEU A 52 -17.05 -0.67 -8.01
N SER A 53 -17.70 -0.26 -6.91
CA SER A 53 -18.93 0.52 -6.97
C SER A 53 -18.71 1.87 -7.63
N CYS A 54 -17.59 2.55 -7.33
CA CYS A 54 -17.21 3.78 -8.00
C CYS A 54 -16.93 3.57 -9.49
N ALA A 55 -16.18 2.53 -9.86
CA ALA A 55 -15.90 2.21 -11.26
C ALA A 55 -17.20 1.95 -12.05
N SER A 56 -18.08 1.10 -11.51
CA SER A 56 -19.39 0.80 -12.08
C SER A 56 -20.27 2.04 -12.23
N ALA A 57 -20.31 2.91 -11.21
CA ALA A 57 -21.07 4.16 -11.25
C ALA A 57 -20.57 5.13 -12.33
N LEU A 58 -19.27 5.07 -12.67
CA LEU A 58 -18.66 5.83 -13.77
C LEU A 58 -18.82 5.14 -15.13
N GLY A 59 -19.38 3.93 -15.18
CA GLY A 59 -19.41 3.10 -16.39
C GLY A 59 -18.03 2.60 -16.83
N ALA A 60 -17.04 2.65 -15.92
CA ALA A 60 -15.76 2.01 -16.13
C ALA A 60 -15.93 0.51 -15.90
N GLY A 61 -15.59 -0.30 -16.90
CA GLY A 61 -15.59 -1.76 -16.76
C GLY A 61 -14.53 -2.25 -15.77
N ASP A 62 -14.29 -3.55 -15.74
CA ASP A 62 -13.37 -4.19 -14.78
C ASP A 62 -11.90 -3.97 -15.11
N THR A 63 -11.58 -3.20 -16.15
CA THR A 63 -10.22 -2.88 -16.58
C THR A 63 -10.12 -1.39 -16.91
N LEU A 64 -9.09 -0.75 -16.36
CA LEU A 64 -8.76 0.65 -16.56
C LEU A 64 -7.41 0.77 -17.25
N GLU A 65 -7.30 1.68 -18.21
CA GLU A 65 -6.00 2.11 -18.74
C GLU A 65 -5.55 3.36 -18.02
N TYR A 66 -4.40 3.31 -17.35
CA TYR A 66 -3.83 4.47 -16.69
C TYR A 66 -2.34 4.58 -16.99
N GLN A 67 -1.92 5.70 -17.58
CA GLN A 67 -0.55 5.99 -18.01
C GLN A 67 0.12 4.83 -18.79
N GLY A 68 -0.64 4.19 -19.70
CA GLY A 68 -0.16 3.08 -20.53
C GLY A 68 -0.05 1.73 -19.79
N THR A 69 -0.57 1.65 -18.57
CA THR A 69 -0.68 0.42 -17.78
C THR A 69 -2.14 0.00 -17.70
N SER A 70 -2.43 -1.21 -18.15
CA SER A 70 -3.71 -1.88 -17.94
C SER A 70 -3.83 -2.34 -16.48
N ILE A 71 -4.82 -1.82 -15.76
CA ILE A 71 -5.13 -2.14 -14.37
C ILE A 71 -6.45 -2.91 -14.32
N SER A 72 -6.41 -4.15 -13.84
CA SER A 72 -7.62 -4.92 -13.55
C SER A 72 -8.18 -4.51 -12.19
N LEU A 73 -9.46 -4.11 -12.17
CA LEU A 73 -10.25 -3.90 -10.95
C LEU A 73 -11.07 -5.14 -10.57
N ALA A 74 -10.97 -6.24 -11.31
CA ALA A 74 -11.69 -7.46 -10.97
C ALA A 74 -11.31 -7.95 -9.56
N ALA A 75 -12.33 -8.15 -8.71
CA ALA A 75 -12.17 -8.76 -7.40
C ALA A 75 -12.00 -10.29 -7.52
N PRO A 76 -11.33 -10.94 -6.54
CA PRO A 76 -10.69 -10.34 -5.37
C PRO A 76 -9.33 -9.70 -5.69
N PHE A 77 -8.96 -8.64 -4.96
CA PHE A 77 -7.63 -8.06 -5.09
C PHE A 77 -6.56 -9.00 -4.51
N ARG A 78 -5.32 -8.87 -5.01
CA ARG A 78 -4.19 -9.68 -4.52
C ARG A 78 -3.93 -9.39 -3.04
N ARG A 79 -4.12 -10.40 -2.19
CA ARG A 79 -3.76 -10.36 -0.76
C ARG A 79 -2.42 -11.05 -0.55
N VAL A 80 -1.44 -10.32 -0.04
CA VAL A 80 -0.07 -10.78 0.13
C VAL A 80 0.56 -10.05 1.31
N SER A 81 1.39 -10.74 2.09
CA SER A 81 2.06 -10.10 3.23
C SER A 81 3.18 -9.17 2.77
N MET A 82 3.53 -8.18 3.60
CA MET A 82 4.67 -7.30 3.32
C MET A 82 5.99 -8.10 3.17
N ASN A 83 6.19 -9.14 3.98
CA ASN A 83 7.40 -9.96 3.90
C ASN A 83 7.47 -10.71 2.56
N ASP A 84 6.36 -11.29 2.11
CA ASP A 84 6.31 -11.99 0.82
C ASP A 84 6.55 -11.03 -0.34
N LEU A 85 6.03 -9.80 -0.28
CA LEU A 85 6.30 -8.75 -1.29
C LEU A 85 7.79 -8.36 -1.33
N VAL A 86 8.43 -8.23 -0.16
CA VAL A 86 9.87 -7.98 -0.09
C VAL A 86 10.65 -9.15 -0.70
N ILE A 87 10.29 -10.38 -0.36
CA ILE A 87 10.95 -11.58 -0.91
C ILE A 87 10.78 -11.61 -2.43
N GLU A 88 9.57 -11.36 -2.94
CA GLU A 88 9.28 -11.32 -4.37
C GLU A 88 10.11 -10.25 -5.10
N ALA A 89 10.25 -9.06 -4.50
CA ALA A 89 10.96 -7.95 -5.12
C ALA A 89 12.49 -8.04 -4.96
N THR A 90 12.99 -8.58 -3.85
CA THR A 90 14.40 -8.46 -3.44
C THR A 90 15.09 -9.78 -3.11
N GLY A 91 14.32 -10.85 -2.88
CA GLY A 91 14.81 -12.15 -2.40
C GLY A 91 15.18 -12.19 -0.91
N ILE A 92 14.96 -11.11 -0.15
CA ILE A 92 15.32 -11.01 1.27
C ILE A 92 14.13 -11.40 2.15
N ASP A 93 14.32 -12.36 3.05
CA ASP A 93 13.34 -12.76 4.05
C ASP A 93 13.65 -12.12 5.41
N PHE A 94 12.77 -11.23 5.88
CA PHE A 94 12.92 -10.56 7.18
C PHE A 94 12.40 -11.40 8.35
N LEU A 95 11.54 -12.39 8.10
CA LEU A 95 10.85 -13.15 9.15
C LEU A 95 11.38 -14.58 9.33
N GLY A 96 11.99 -15.19 8.31
CA GLY A 96 12.48 -16.59 8.34
C GLY A 96 13.74 -16.87 9.18
N GLY A 97 14.31 -15.87 9.87
CA GLY A 97 15.48 -16.04 10.73
C GLY A 97 15.13 -16.53 12.14
N GLY A 98 15.05 -17.84 12.35
CA GLY A 98 14.74 -18.48 13.65
C GLY A 98 15.61 -18.05 14.84
N GLU A 99 15.02 -18.15 16.05
CA GLU A 99 15.45 -18.01 17.47
C GLU A 99 16.69 -17.19 17.92
N ASN A 100 17.52 -16.63 17.04
CA ASN A 100 18.68 -15.82 17.44
C ASN A 100 18.78 -14.53 16.62
N GLY A 101 17.90 -13.57 16.90
CA GLY A 101 18.14 -12.14 16.60
C GLY A 101 18.46 -11.79 15.14
N GLY A 102 17.98 -12.59 14.17
CA GLY A 102 18.28 -12.43 12.75
C GLY A 102 17.71 -11.15 12.15
N ALA A 103 16.50 -10.74 12.57
CA ALA A 103 15.83 -9.55 12.03
C ALA A 103 16.66 -8.27 12.22
N MET A 104 17.33 -8.08 13.36
CA MET A 104 18.16 -6.89 13.59
C MET A 104 19.46 -6.91 12.76
N LYS A 105 20.06 -8.08 12.55
CA LYS A 105 21.26 -8.21 11.71
C LYS A 105 20.93 -8.05 10.22
N HIS A 106 19.79 -8.56 9.75
CA HIS A 106 19.33 -8.35 8.39
C HIS A 106 18.85 -6.91 8.16
N ALA A 107 18.15 -6.30 9.12
CA ALA A 107 17.78 -4.89 9.06
C ALA A 107 19.00 -3.95 9.13
N GLN A 108 20.04 -4.28 9.90
CA GLN A 108 21.32 -3.53 9.89
C GLN A 108 22.10 -3.76 8.59
N ALA A 109 22.07 -4.97 8.01
CA ALA A 109 22.68 -5.25 6.71
C ALA A 109 21.95 -4.52 5.57
N VAL A 110 20.62 -4.47 5.60
CA VAL A 110 19.79 -3.72 4.65
C VAL A 110 19.92 -2.21 4.87
N SER A 111 19.96 -1.75 6.12
CA SER A 111 20.22 -0.34 6.46
C SER A 111 21.64 0.09 6.06
N ALA A 112 22.64 -0.77 6.24
CA ALA A 112 23.99 -0.53 5.75
C ALA A 112 24.07 -0.59 4.22
N ALA A 113 23.28 -1.45 3.56
CA ALA A 113 23.16 -1.50 2.10
C ALA A 113 22.42 -0.26 1.54
N LEU A 114 21.46 0.29 2.27
CA LEU A 114 20.74 1.54 1.97
C LEU A 114 21.60 2.79 2.25
N ALA A 115 22.45 2.75 3.28
CA ALA A 115 23.32 3.86 3.69
C ALA A 115 24.68 3.89 2.97
N CYS A 116 25.08 2.79 2.33
CA CYS A 116 26.29 2.73 1.52
C CYS A 116 26.04 3.37 0.14
N GLU A 117 26.60 4.56 -0.09
CA GLU A 117 26.60 5.23 -1.40
C GLU A 117 27.17 4.36 -2.55
N LYS A 118 27.84 3.24 -2.24
CA LYS A 118 28.49 2.33 -3.20
C LYS A 118 27.73 1.02 -3.47
N CYS A 119 26.58 0.77 -2.85
CA CYS A 119 25.76 -0.41 -3.16
C CYS A 119 24.85 -0.13 -4.38
N GLU A 120 25.45 0.03 -5.56
CA GLU A 120 24.75 0.23 -6.84
C GLU A 120 23.69 -0.85 -7.10
N ALA A 121 23.90 -2.08 -6.59
CA ALA A 121 22.97 -3.19 -6.77
C ALA A 121 21.62 -3.00 -6.05
N PHE A 122 21.61 -2.43 -4.83
CA PHE A 122 20.37 -2.22 -4.08
C PHE A 122 19.65 -0.95 -4.51
N ARG A 123 20.42 0.11 -4.79
CA ARG A 123 19.91 1.35 -5.37
C ARG A 123 19.31 1.11 -6.76
N GLY A 124 19.99 0.32 -7.60
CA GLY A 124 19.47 -0.13 -8.89
C GLY A 124 18.28 -1.08 -8.78
N LEU A 125 18.12 -1.81 -7.68
CA LEU A 125 16.90 -2.59 -7.41
C LEU A 125 15.72 -1.68 -7.06
N ILE A 126 15.92 -0.65 -6.22
CA ILE A 126 14.87 0.32 -5.85
C ILE A 126 14.53 1.24 -7.04
N GLU A 127 15.53 1.73 -7.77
CA GLU A 127 15.37 2.59 -8.95
C GLU A 127 14.87 1.79 -10.16
N GLY A 128 15.22 0.51 -10.25
CA GLY A 128 14.80 -0.42 -11.30
C GLY A 128 13.51 -1.18 -10.97
N CYS A 129 13.02 -1.11 -9.73
CA CYS A 129 11.69 -1.57 -9.38
C CYS A 129 10.69 -0.76 -10.23
N PRO A 130 9.90 -1.40 -11.10
CA PRO A 130 8.86 -0.71 -11.82
C PRO A 130 7.82 -0.24 -10.80
N THR A 131 8.01 0.96 -10.28
CA THR A 131 7.01 1.57 -9.41
C THR A 131 5.88 2.01 -10.33
N THR A 132 4.81 1.22 -10.36
CA THR A 132 3.48 1.70 -10.79
C THR A 132 2.97 2.81 -9.87
N GLY A 133 3.73 3.24 -8.86
CA GLY A 133 3.45 4.43 -8.07
C GLY A 133 3.27 5.67 -8.92
N HIS A 134 3.83 5.84 -10.14
CA HIS A 134 3.41 6.95 -11.04
C HIS A 134 1.95 6.90 -11.47
N VAL A 135 1.29 5.77 -11.19
CA VAL A 135 0.01 5.32 -11.68
C VAL A 135 -0.96 5.05 -10.51
N LEU A 136 -0.71 5.55 -9.30
CA LEU A 136 -1.71 5.82 -8.24
C LEU A 136 -1.27 7.01 -7.38
#